data_AF-A0A7K3BLI5-F1
#
_entry.id   AF-A0A7K3BLI5-F1
#
_cell.length_a   1.000
_cell.length_b   1.000
_cell.length_c   1.000
_cell.angle_alpha   90.00
_cell.angle_beta   90.00
_cell.angle_gamma   90.00
#
_symmetry.space_group_name_H-M   'P 1'
#
loop_
_entity.id
_entity.type
_entity.pdbx_description
1 polymer ?
#
loop_
_entity_poly.entity_id
_entity_poly.type
_entity_poly.pdbx_seq_one_letter_code
_entity_poly.pdbx_strand_id
1 'polypeptide(L)' 'MIDTGDVDVFLGLDVGKGEHHGTAVTRAGKRVFDKRLPNSEPKMRAVLDKLTAKHGTVLVV' A
#
# COMPACT_ATOMS: atom_id res chain seq x y z
N MET A 1 -1.39 2.29 21.67
CA MET A 1 -0.82 1.41 20.63
C MET A 1 -1.89 1.18 19.59
N ILE A 2 -1.58 1.28 18.30
CA ILE A 2 -2.49 0.84 17.24
C ILE A 2 -2.35 -0.67 17.18
N ASP A 3 -3.45 -1.41 17.35
CA ASP A 3 -3.46 -2.85 17.10
C ASP A 3 -3.46 -3.08 15.59
N THR A 4 -2.40 -3.70 15.09
CA THR A 4 -2.25 -4.08 13.67
C THR A 4 -2.30 -5.59 13.51
N GLY A 5 -2.95 -6.30 14.44
CA GLY A 5 -3.00 -7.77 14.47
C GLY A 5 -3.72 -8.37 13.27
N ASP A 6 -4.65 -7.63 12.69
CA ASP A 6 -5.44 -7.99 11.50
C ASP A 6 -4.81 -7.49 10.18
N VAL A 7 -3.69 -6.76 10.22
CA VAL A 7 -3.07 -6.23 9.00
C VAL A 7 -2.27 -7.32 8.27
N ASP A 8 -2.67 -7.60 7.03
CA ASP A 8 -1.98 -8.56 6.16
C ASP A 8 -0.78 -7.91 5.45
N VAL A 9 -0.95 -6.64 5.03
CA VAL A 9 0.03 -5.89 4.24
C VAL A 9 0.16 -4.44 4.73
N PHE A 10 1.41 -4.00 4.89
CA PHE A 10 1.76 -2.62 5.14
C PHE A 10 2.22 -1.98 3.83
N LEU A 11 1.59 -0.90 3.41
CA LEU A 11 1.96 -0.11 2.25
C LEU A 11 2.63 1.19 2.72
N GLY A 12 3.94 1.29 2.57
CA GLY A 12 4.65 2.55 2.72
C GLY A 12 4.39 3.45 1.53
N LEU A 13 3.93 4.68 1.78
CA LEU A 13 3.64 5.67 0.74
C LEU A 13 4.62 6.86 0.81
N ASP A 14 5.49 6.94 -0.19
CA ASP A 14 6.37 8.09 -0.40
C ASP A 14 5.69 9.12 -1.33
N VAL A 15 5.32 10.28 -0.78
CA VAL A 15 4.51 11.28 -1.47
C VAL A 15 5.40 12.36 -2.09
N GLY A 16 5.70 12.22 -3.38
CA GLY A 16 6.37 13.27 -4.18
C GLY A 16 5.39 14.27 -4.82
N LYS A 17 5.92 15.43 -5.24
CA LYS A 17 5.14 16.47 -5.97
C LYS A 17 4.66 16.03 -7.36
N GLY A 18 5.40 15.13 -8.02
CA GLY A 18 5.10 14.66 -9.38
C GLY A 18 4.55 13.24 -9.42
N GLU A 19 5.24 12.32 -8.75
CA GLU A 19 4.89 10.90 -8.65
C GLU A 19 4.98 10.47 -7.19
N HIS A 20 4.12 9.55 -6.79
CA HIS A 20 4.23 8.88 -5.50
C HIS A 20 4.91 7.53 -5.70
N HIS A 21 5.59 7.01 -4.68
CA HIS A 21 6.12 5.66 -4.71
C HIS A 21 5.49 4.84 -3.60
N GLY A 22 4.96 3.67 -3.95
CA GLY A 22 4.36 2.75 -3.00
C GLY A 22 5.20 1.49 -2.88
N THR A 23 5.52 1.09 -1.65
CA THR A 23 6.16 -0.19 -1.35
C THR A 23 5.29 -0.95 -0.36
N ALA A 24 4.76 -2.10 -0.75
CA ALA A 24 3.96 -2.93 0.13
C ALA A 24 4.71 -4.19 0.56
N VAL A 25 4.69 -4.45 1.86
CA VAL A 25 5.28 -5.62 2.50
C VAL A 25 4.22 -6.38 3.27
N THR A 26 4.22 -7.70 3.13
CA THR A 26 3.39 -8.58 3.96
C THR A 26 3.89 -8.58 5.40
N ARG A 27 3.06 -9.05 6.33
CA ARG A 27 3.46 -9.30 7.72
C ARG A 27 4.72 -10.17 7.87
N ALA A 28 4.97 -11.08 6.94
CA ALA A 28 6.17 -11.92 6.90
C ALA A 28 7.43 -11.20 6.36
N GLY A 29 7.34 -9.89 6.06
CA GLY A 29 8.45 -9.10 5.51
C GLY A 29 8.68 -9.27 4.00
N LYS A 30 7.83 -10.05 3.30
CA LYS A 30 7.92 -10.21 1.85
C LYS A 30 7.33 -9.00 1.13
N ARG A 31 8.12 -8.40 0.24
CA ARG A 31 7.67 -7.32 -0.66
C ARG A 31 6.72 -7.87 -1.73
N VAL A 32 5.54 -7.29 -1.84
CA VAL A 32 4.48 -7.70 -2.78
C VAL A 32 4.08 -6.60 -3.75
N PHE A 33 4.48 -5.36 -3.45
CA PHE A 33 4.32 -4.20 -4.33
C PHE A 33 5.54 -3.28 -4.15
N ASP A 34 6.04 -2.73 -5.25
CA ASP A 34 7.17 -1.79 -5.27
C ASP A 34 7.12 -1.05 -6.61
N LYS A 35 6.20 -0.08 -6.70
CA LYS A 35 5.91 0.62 -7.96
C LYS A 35 5.48 2.06 -7.70
N ARG A 36 5.69 2.89 -8.73
CA ARG A 36 5.16 4.26 -8.74
C ARG A 36 3.64 4.23 -8.71
N LEU A 37 3.10 5.09 -7.86
CA LEU A 37 1.70 5.35 -7.70
C LEU A 37 1.34 6.62 -8.47
N PRO A 38 0.24 6.59 -9.23
CA PRO A 38 -0.24 7.76 -9.96
C PRO A 38 -0.67 8.86 -8.98
N ASN A 39 -0.30 10.10 -9.28
CA ASN A 39 -0.65 11.32 -8.52
C ASN A 39 -2.13 11.73 -8.66
N SER A 40 -3.01 10.80 -9.04
CA SER A 40 -4.44 11.05 -9.14
C SER A 40 -5.14 10.21 -8.10
N GLU A 41 -5.87 10.84 -7.18
CA GLU A 41 -6.64 10.14 -6.13
C GLU A 41 -7.43 8.92 -6.66
N PRO A 42 -8.25 9.01 -7.73
CA PRO A 42 -9.02 7.85 -8.20
C PRO A 42 -8.14 6.70 -8.68
N LYS A 43 -6.97 7.00 -9.25
CA LYS A 43 -6.03 5.97 -9.68
C LYS A 43 -5.28 5.35 -8.50
N MET A 44 -4.95 6.15 -7.48
CA MET A 44 -4.33 5.65 -6.26
C MET A 44 -5.29 4.73 -5.50
N ARG A 45 -6.56 5.13 -5.39
CA ARG A 45 -7.64 4.31 -4.82
C ARG A 45 -7.75 2.95 -5.53
N ALA A 46 -7.76 2.94 -6.86
CA ALA A 46 -7.79 1.70 -7.64
C ALA A 46 -6.59 0.77 -7.40
N VAL A 47 -5.42 1.32 -7.03
CA VAL A 47 -4.27 0.49 -6.64
C VAL A 47 -4.46 -0.09 -5.24
N LEU A 48 -4.97 0.69 -4.30
CA LEU A 48 -5.31 0.22 -2.95
C LEU A 48 -6.38 -0.88 -2.97
N ASP A 49 -7.43 -0.71 -3.79
CA ASP A 49 -8.48 -1.72 -3.98
C ASP A 49 -7.90 -3.03 -4.52
N LYS A 50 -6.98 -2.96 -5.48
CA LYS A 50 -6.28 -4.14 -6.03
C LYS A 50 -5.39 -4.83 -4.99
N LEU A 51 -4.70 -4.05 -4.17
CA LEU A 51 -3.87 -4.60 -3.10
C LEU A 51 -4.74 -5.29 -2.05
N THR A 52 -5.85 -4.65 -1.66
CA THR A 52 -6.81 -5.18 -0.68
C THR A 52 -7.46 -6.46 -1.19
N ALA A 53 -7.96 -6.48 -2.43
CA ALA A 53 -8.57 -7.65 -3.03
C ALA A 53 -7.61 -8.84 -3.17
N LYS A 54 -6.30 -8.59 -3.29
CA LYS A 54 -5.29 -9.63 -3.49
C LYS A 54 -4.67 -10.14 -2.18
N HIS A 55 -4.55 -9.27 -1.18
CA HIS A 55 -3.75 -9.54 0.00
C HIS A 55 -4.51 -9.44 1.32
N GLY A 56 -5.76 -8.95 1.33
CA GLY A 56 -6.54 -8.77 2.55
C GLY A 56 -6.42 -7.35 3.10
N THR A 57 -6.33 -7.20 4.41
CA THR A 57 -6.31 -5.90 5.08
C THR A 57 -4.99 -5.17 4.79
N VAL A 58 -5.09 -3.99 4.16
CA VAL A 58 -3.94 -3.13 3.83
C VAL A 58 -3.92 -1.91 4.76
N LEU A 59 -2.82 -1.73 5.49
CA LEU A 59 -2.54 -0.50 6.24
C LEU A 59 -1.56 0.37 5.46
N VAL A 60 -1.94 1.62 5.18
CA VAL A 60 -1.05 2.61 4.56
C VAL A 60 -0.29 3.34 5.67
N VAL A 61 1.04 3.40 5.57
CA VAL A 61 1.96 3.97 6.57
C VAL A 61 2.92 4.99 5.96
#